data_AF-A0A4U0WLM7-F1
#
_entry.id   AF-A0A4U0WLM7-F1
#
_cell.length_a   1.000
_cell.length_b   1.000
_cell.length_c   1.000
_cell.angle_alpha   90.00
_cell.angle_beta   90.00
_cell.angle_gamma   90.00
#
_symmetry.space_group_name_H-M   'P 1'
#
loop_
_entity.id
_entity.type
_entity.pdbx_description
1 polymer ?
#
loop_
_entity_poly.entity_id
_entity_poly.type
_entity_poly.pdbx_seq_one_letter_code
_entity_poly.pdbx_strand_id
1 'polypeptide(L)'
;MLATEPIVLFLSLYNAFTFSVLFAFFAAYPYTFESVYGFDTWQYGLTFLGIGLGVLLAVLTNVLVDRLVYTKKTAQALIEGRHMAAPEHRLYCAMLGSVGIPIGLFWFAWTARRDVHWISPVLAGIPFAWGNLCVFISAAMYLVDVYGALNGASAMAANGLARYGLGAAFPLFTFQMYQRLGIGWATSLLGFISLAMVGIPFVFFKFGPRIRANSRYGTLKV
;
A
#
# COMPACT_ATOMS: atom_id res chain seq x y z
N MET A 1 18.55 -2.36 -10.33
CA MET A 1 17.33 -1.52 -10.34
C MET A 1 17.02 -0.95 -8.98
N LEU A 2 16.94 -1.75 -7.91
CA LEU A 2 16.58 -1.22 -6.58
C LEU A 2 17.49 -0.08 -6.08
N ALA A 3 18.82 -0.17 -6.24
CA ALA A 3 19.76 0.89 -5.84
C ALA A 3 20.09 1.91 -6.95
N THR A 4 19.74 1.58 -8.20
CA THR A 4 20.15 2.37 -9.38
C THR A 4 19.03 3.25 -9.93
N GLU A 5 17.76 2.91 -9.66
CA GLU A 5 16.59 3.62 -10.14
C GLU A 5 15.77 4.14 -8.95
N PRO A 6 15.77 5.48 -8.71
CA PRO A 6 15.03 6.08 -7.60
C PRO A 6 13.54 5.75 -7.64
N ILE A 7 12.95 5.62 -8.83
CA ILE A 7 11.54 5.27 -9.02
C ILE A 7 11.25 3.88 -8.41
N VAL A 8 12.04 2.89 -8.80
CA VAL A 8 11.90 1.51 -8.30
C VAL A 8 12.15 1.47 -6.81
N LEU A 9 13.14 2.20 -6.31
CA LEU A 9 13.47 2.25 -4.88
C LEU A 9 12.30 2.75 -4.04
N PHE A 10 11.77 3.95 -4.31
CA PHE A 10 10.73 4.56 -3.48
C PHE A 10 9.39 3.82 -3.57
N LEU A 11 8.99 3.35 -4.77
CA LEU A 11 7.76 2.55 -4.93
C LEU A 11 7.90 1.18 -4.27
N SER A 12 9.05 0.51 -4.43
CA SER A 12 9.30 -0.78 -3.79
C SER A 12 9.38 -0.63 -2.27
N LEU A 13 10.01 0.42 -1.76
CA LEU A 13 10.08 0.71 -0.33
C LEU A 13 8.69 0.98 0.24
N TYR A 14 7.86 1.74 -0.47
CA TYR A 14 6.49 2.00 -0.03
C TYR A 14 5.64 0.73 0.01
N ASN A 15 5.64 -0.04 -1.07
CA ASN A 15 4.98 -1.35 -1.11
C ASN A 15 5.49 -2.30 -0.04
N ALA A 16 6.81 -2.32 0.18
CA ALA A 16 7.40 -3.19 1.17
C ALA A 16 6.98 -2.78 2.58
N PHE A 17 6.99 -1.49 2.90
CA PHE A 17 6.53 -0.98 4.19
C PHE A 17 5.06 -1.33 4.44
N THR A 18 4.15 -0.98 3.53
CA THR A 18 2.70 -1.21 3.74
C THR A 18 2.38 -2.70 3.86
N PHE A 19 3.06 -3.54 3.08
CA PHE A 19 2.94 -5.00 3.19
C PHE A 19 3.52 -5.51 4.52
N SER A 20 4.62 -4.95 4.99
CA SER A 20 5.20 -5.36 6.28
C SER A 20 4.30 -4.99 7.45
N VAL A 21 3.61 -3.85 7.37
CA VAL A 21 2.58 -3.47 8.34
C VAL A 21 1.40 -4.45 8.28
N LEU A 22 0.99 -4.92 7.10
CA LEU A 22 -0.01 -5.99 6.98
C LEU A 22 0.46 -7.28 7.68
N PHE A 23 1.74 -7.64 7.56
CA PHE A 23 2.31 -8.78 8.27
C PHE A 23 2.38 -8.57 9.79
N ALA A 24 2.70 -7.35 10.23
CA ALA A 24 2.64 -6.98 11.64
C ALA A 24 1.22 -7.14 12.21
N PHE A 25 0.18 -6.86 11.41
CA PHE A 25 -1.20 -7.07 11.85
C PHE A 25 -1.55 -8.53 12.18
N PHE A 26 -0.88 -9.52 11.58
CA PHE A 26 -1.07 -10.93 11.98
C PHE A 26 -0.64 -11.21 13.42
N ALA A 27 0.32 -10.46 13.96
CA ALA A 27 0.71 -10.55 15.37
C ALA A 27 -0.06 -9.55 16.24
N ALA A 28 -0.32 -8.35 15.73
CA ALA A 28 -0.96 -7.28 16.46
C ALA A 28 -2.46 -7.52 16.74
N TYR A 29 -3.19 -8.11 15.79
CA TYR A 29 -4.63 -8.40 15.96
C TYR A 29 -4.87 -9.40 17.10
N PRO A 30 -4.26 -10.61 17.09
CA PRO A 30 -4.39 -11.55 18.20
C PRO A 30 -4.02 -10.90 19.53
N TYR A 31 -2.86 -10.24 19.60
CA TYR A 31 -2.42 -9.56 20.82
C TYR A 31 -3.41 -8.51 21.33
N THR A 32 -3.94 -7.67 20.44
CA THR A 32 -4.87 -6.59 20.77
C THR A 32 -6.22 -7.14 21.23
N PHE A 33 -6.82 -8.05 20.47
CA PHE A 33 -8.15 -8.57 20.77
C PHE A 33 -8.15 -9.52 21.97
N GLU A 34 -7.07 -10.27 22.20
CA GLU A 34 -6.90 -11.10 23.39
C GLU A 34 -6.68 -10.24 24.65
N SER A 35 -5.76 -9.27 24.62
CA SER A 35 -5.41 -8.47 25.82
C SER A 35 -6.46 -7.42 26.21
N VAL A 36 -7.12 -6.81 25.22
CA VAL A 36 -8.10 -5.74 25.45
C VAL A 36 -9.50 -6.32 25.66
N TYR A 37 -9.94 -7.20 24.76
CA TYR A 37 -11.33 -7.68 24.70
C TYR A 37 -11.52 -9.10 25.23
N GLY A 38 -10.45 -9.84 25.54
CA GLY A 38 -10.54 -11.21 26.05
C GLY A 38 -11.08 -12.21 25.02
N PHE A 39 -10.83 -11.98 23.74
CA PHE A 39 -11.35 -12.82 22.66
C PHE A 39 -10.61 -14.17 22.58
N ASP A 40 -11.39 -15.24 22.34
CA ASP A 40 -10.85 -16.57 22.03
C ASP A 40 -10.20 -16.61 20.63
N THR A 41 -9.40 -17.66 20.38
CA THR A 41 -8.73 -17.93 19.10
C THR A 41 -9.63 -17.81 17.87
N TRP A 42 -10.84 -18.35 17.96
CA TRP A 42 -11.80 -18.30 16.85
C TRP A 42 -12.41 -16.90 16.67
N GLN A 43 -12.59 -16.14 17.75
CA GLN A 43 -13.19 -14.81 17.75
C GLN A 43 -12.27 -13.76 17.14
N TYR A 44 -10.99 -13.74 17.54
CA TYR A 44 -10.06 -12.83 16.87
C TYR A 44 -9.80 -13.26 15.43
N GLY A 45 -9.87 -14.56 15.09
CA GLY A 45 -9.78 -15.02 13.70
C GLY A 45 -10.81 -14.36 12.78
N LEU A 46 -12.04 -14.13 13.27
CA LEU A 46 -13.10 -13.43 12.54
C LEU A 46 -12.79 -11.95 12.27
N THR A 47 -11.95 -11.32 13.08
CA THR A 47 -11.60 -9.89 12.91
C THR A 47 -10.81 -9.62 11.62
N PHE A 48 -10.14 -10.63 11.07
CA PHE A 48 -9.47 -10.55 9.77
C PHE A 48 -10.45 -10.40 8.59
N LEU A 49 -11.75 -10.69 8.78
CA LEU A 49 -12.77 -10.42 7.76
C LEU A 49 -12.86 -8.93 7.41
N GLY A 50 -12.55 -8.02 8.35
CA GLY A 50 -12.46 -6.58 8.06
C GLY A 50 -11.38 -6.26 7.02
N ILE A 51 -10.21 -6.91 7.13
CA ILE A 51 -9.14 -6.79 6.13
C ILE A 51 -9.61 -7.39 4.79
N GLY A 52 -10.28 -8.55 4.82
CA GLY A 52 -10.85 -9.17 3.63
C GLY A 52 -11.85 -8.26 2.88
N LEU A 53 -12.74 -7.59 3.60
CA LEU A 53 -13.66 -6.60 3.02
C LEU A 53 -12.92 -5.43 2.38
N GLY A 54 -11.88 -4.91 3.02
CA GLY A 54 -11.03 -3.85 2.45
C GLY A 54 -10.36 -4.27 1.13
N VAL A 55 -9.88 -5.51 1.05
CA VAL A 55 -9.31 -6.09 -0.18
C VAL A 55 -10.36 -6.14 -1.31
N LEU A 56 -11.57 -6.61 -1.02
CA LEU A 56 -12.66 -6.65 -2.01
C LEU A 56 -13.01 -5.26 -2.54
N LEU A 57 -13.12 -4.28 -1.64
CA LEU A 57 -13.38 -2.88 -2.01
C LEU A 57 -12.25 -2.30 -2.86
N ALA A 58 -11.00 -2.68 -2.60
CA ALA A 58 -9.87 -2.19 -3.39
C ALA A 58 -9.88 -2.76 -4.81
N VAL A 59 -10.24 -4.03 -4.99
CA VAL A 59 -10.41 -4.62 -6.32
C VAL A 59 -11.50 -3.86 -7.09
N LEU A 60 -12.66 -3.64 -6.47
CA LEU A 60 -13.74 -2.84 -7.07
C LEU A 60 -13.27 -1.45 -7.46
N THR A 61 -12.59 -0.75 -6.55
CA THR A 61 -12.09 0.61 -6.80
C THR A 61 -11.09 0.64 -7.96
N ASN A 62 -10.17 -0.33 -8.03
CA ASN A 62 -9.20 -0.42 -9.12
C ASN A 62 -9.90 -0.68 -10.46
N VAL A 63 -10.87 -1.59 -10.51
CA VAL A 63 -11.64 -1.86 -11.73
C VAL A 63 -12.43 -0.64 -12.17
N LEU A 64 -13.07 0.09 -11.25
CA LEU A 64 -13.79 1.31 -11.54
C LEU A 64 -12.87 2.40 -12.08
N VAL A 65 -11.73 2.65 -11.44
CA VAL A 65 -10.77 3.67 -11.89
C VAL A 65 -10.17 3.30 -13.25
N ASP A 66 -9.84 2.03 -13.48
CA ASP A 66 -9.34 1.55 -14.76
C ASP A 66 -10.37 1.73 -15.90
N ARG A 67 -11.62 1.32 -15.66
CA ARG A 67 -12.73 1.47 -16.61
C ARG A 67 -13.09 2.94 -16.88
N LEU A 68 -13.15 3.77 -15.84
CA LEU A 68 -13.66 5.13 -15.95
C LEU A 68 -12.61 6.15 -16.37
N VAL A 69 -11.37 5.99 -15.91
CA VAL A 69 -10.30 6.97 -16.12
C VAL A 69 -9.30 6.46 -17.16
N TYR A 70 -8.77 5.24 -16.97
CA TYR A 70 -7.69 4.74 -17.83
C TYR A 70 -8.18 4.40 -19.24
N THR A 71 -9.34 3.75 -19.38
CA THR A 71 -9.90 3.42 -20.71
C THR A 71 -10.28 4.68 -21.49
N LYS A 72 -10.91 5.66 -20.83
CA LYS A 72 -11.30 6.93 -21.47
C LYS A 72 -10.10 7.78 -21.89
N LYS A 73 -9.06 7.83 -21.06
CA LYS A 73 -7.84 8.59 -21.39
C LYS A 73 -6.92 7.86 -22.36
N THR A 74 -6.94 6.53 -22.40
CA THR A 74 -6.29 5.76 -23.46
C THR A 74 -6.98 6.01 -24.79
N ALA A 75 -8.32 6.06 -24.81
CA ALA A 75 -9.07 6.44 -26.01
C ALA A 75 -8.74 7.88 -26.47
N GLN A 76 -8.64 8.83 -25.55
CA GLN A 76 -8.24 10.21 -25.88
C GLN A 76 -6.80 10.31 -26.38
N ALA A 77 -5.85 9.59 -25.76
CA ALA A 77 -4.45 9.55 -26.22
C ALA A 77 -4.32 8.95 -27.62
N LEU A 78 -5.14 7.94 -27.94
CA LEU A 78 -5.20 7.33 -29.28
C LEU A 78 -5.75 8.32 -30.33
N ILE A 79 -6.73 9.16 -29.95
CA ILE A 79 -7.29 10.21 -30.82
C ILE A 79 -6.28 11.36 -31.03
N GLU A 80 -5.43 11.65 -30.04
CA GLU A 80 -4.36 12.66 -30.12
C GLU A 80 -3.08 12.16 -30.83
N GLY A 81 -3.09 10.94 -31.39
CA GLY A 81 -1.96 10.38 -32.14
C GLY A 81 -0.81 9.87 -31.28
N ARG A 82 -1.01 9.67 -29.97
CA ARG A 82 0.00 9.09 -29.07
C ARG A 82 -0.24 7.58 -28.92
N HIS A 83 0.84 6.80 -29.00
CA HIS A 83 0.75 5.33 -28.99
C HIS A 83 0.28 4.72 -27.65
N MET A 84 0.39 5.43 -26.51
CA MET A 84 -0.14 5.00 -25.20
C MET A 84 -0.50 6.20 -24.30
N ALA A 85 -1.46 5.99 -23.38
CA ALA A 85 -1.74 6.93 -22.30
C ALA A 85 -0.55 7.03 -21.34
N ALA A 86 -0.33 8.22 -20.78
CA ALA A 86 0.77 8.47 -19.86
C ALA A 86 0.60 7.58 -18.59
N PRO A 87 1.61 6.76 -18.21
CA PRO A 87 1.52 5.77 -17.13
C PRO A 87 1.23 6.38 -15.75
N GLU A 88 1.41 7.70 -15.62
CA GLU A 88 1.07 8.50 -14.43
C GLU A 88 -0.42 8.40 -14.07
N HIS A 89 -1.30 8.11 -15.03
CA HIS A 89 -2.73 7.93 -14.78
C HIS A 89 -3.04 6.64 -14.00
N ARG A 90 -2.11 5.69 -13.90
CA ARG A 90 -2.27 4.51 -13.03
C ARG A 90 -2.03 4.81 -11.56
N LEU A 91 -1.39 5.94 -11.22
CA LEU A 91 -1.10 6.33 -9.83
C LEU A 91 -2.32 6.91 -9.09
N TYR A 92 -3.46 7.18 -9.75
CA TYR A 92 -4.64 7.71 -9.06
C TYR A 92 -5.16 6.78 -7.95
N CYS A 93 -5.14 5.47 -8.21
CA CYS A 93 -5.48 4.46 -7.19
C CYS A 93 -4.46 4.47 -6.04
N ALA A 94 -3.16 4.64 -6.32
CA ALA A 94 -2.14 4.78 -5.28
C ALA A 94 -2.31 6.06 -4.46
N MET A 95 -2.70 7.18 -5.07
CA MET A 95 -2.94 8.45 -4.36
C MET A 95 -4.13 8.31 -3.39
N LEU A 96 -5.25 7.76 -3.87
CA LEU A 96 -6.42 7.47 -3.04
C LEU A 96 -6.09 6.46 -1.93
N GLY A 97 -5.44 5.35 -2.30
CA GLY A 97 -5.05 4.31 -1.37
C GLY A 97 -4.07 4.79 -0.31
N SER A 98 -3.12 5.66 -0.68
CA SER A 98 -2.10 6.16 0.23
C SER A 98 -2.68 6.93 1.41
N VAL A 99 -3.79 7.64 1.22
CA VAL A 99 -4.50 8.35 2.30
C VAL A 99 -5.29 7.38 3.19
N GLY A 100 -5.81 6.29 2.62
CA GLY A 100 -6.56 5.27 3.37
C GLY A 100 -5.72 4.50 4.40
N ILE A 101 -4.43 4.25 4.09
CA ILE A 101 -3.52 3.51 4.98
C ILE A 101 -3.31 4.19 6.35
N PRO A 102 -2.87 5.46 6.44
CA PRO A 102 -2.70 6.13 7.72
C PRO A 102 -4.03 6.31 8.45
N ILE A 103 -5.14 6.55 7.73
CA ILE A 103 -6.47 6.62 8.35
C ILE A 103 -6.79 5.31 9.07
N GLY A 104 -6.59 4.16 8.42
CA GLY A 104 -6.81 2.85 9.06
C GLY A 104 -5.88 2.58 10.24
N LEU A 105 -4.61 2.97 10.14
CA LEU A 105 -3.63 2.79 11.22
C LEU A 105 -3.95 3.65 12.43
N PHE A 106 -4.23 4.94 12.26
CA PHE A 106 -4.61 5.81 13.37
C PHE A 106 -5.97 5.45 13.96
N TRP A 107 -6.92 5.06 13.11
CA TRP A 107 -8.20 4.56 13.60
C TRP A 107 -7.98 3.33 14.49
N PHE A 108 -7.25 2.31 14.03
CA PHE A 108 -6.95 1.13 14.84
C PHE A 108 -6.23 1.49 16.14
N ALA A 109 -5.20 2.35 16.06
CA ALA A 109 -4.40 2.77 17.21
C ALA A 109 -5.24 3.31 18.38
N TRP A 110 -6.21 4.17 18.07
CA TRP A 110 -6.96 4.91 19.09
C TRP A 110 -8.31 4.27 19.43
N THR A 111 -8.77 3.30 18.64
CA THR A 111 -10.02 2.56 18.91
C THR A 111 -9.80 1.19 19.54
N ALA A 112 -8.58 0.66 19.52
CA ALA A 112 -8.19 -0.55 20.24
C ALA A 112 -8.05 -0.31 21.77
N ARG A 113 -9.15 0.08 22.42
CA ARG A 113 -9.25 0.34 23.86
C ARG A 113 -10.49 -0.33 24.45
N ARG A 114 -10.44 -0.67 25.74
CA ARG A 114 -11.55 -1.35 26.44
C ARG A 114 -12.86 -0.57 26.42
N ASP A 115 -12.79 0.75 26.35
CA ASP A 115 -13.96 1.63 26.35
C ASP A 115 -14.69 1.71 25.00
N VAL A 116 -14.08 1.20 23.92
CA VAL A 116 -14.63 1.28 22.56
C VAL A 116 -15.05 -0.11 22.11
N HIS A 117 -16.21 -0.23 21.47
CA HIS A 117 -16.72 -1.51 20.98
C HIS A 117 -15.74 -2.15 19.97
N TRP A 118 -15.47 -3.45 20.14
CA TRP A 118 -14.51 -4.24 19.35
C TRP A 118 -14.70 -4.12 17.83
N ILE A 119 -15.91 -3.81 17.36
CA ILE A 119 -16.19 -3.64 15.94
C ILE A 119 -15.42 -2.46 15.32
N SER A 120 -15.13 -1.41 16.09
CA SER A 120 -14.44 -0.22 15.58
C SER A 120 -13.01 -0.52 15.11
N PRO A 121 -12.13 -1.17 15.91
CA PRO A 121 -10.83 -1.58 15.41
C PRO A 121 -10.90 -2.63 14.30
N VAL A 122 -11.95 -3.46 14.23
CA VAL A 122 -12.17 -4.36 13.07
C VAL A 122 -12.43 -3.57 11.79
N LEU A 123 -13.29 -2.56 11.86
CA LEU A 123 -13.61 -1.69 10.73
C LEU A 123 -12.41 -0.84 10.29
N ALA A 124 -11.51 -0.48 11.21
CA ALA A 124 -10.27 0.22 10.87
C ALA A 124 -9.35 -0.59 9.93
N GLY A 125 -9.46 -1.92 9.94
CA GLY A 125 -8.77 -2.81 8.99
C GLY A 125 -9.21 -2.62 7.54
N ILE A 126 -10.44 -2.14 7.30
CA ILE A 126 -11.00 -1.93 5.96
C ILE A 126 -10.23 -0.84 5.18
N PRO A 127 -10.13 0.42 5.64
CA PRO A 127 -9.41 1.47 4.93
C PRO A 127 -7.91 1.17 4.81
N PHE A 128 -7.32 0.50 5.80
CA PHE A 128 -5.92 0.04 5.74
C PHE A 128 -5.71 -0.97 4.60
N ALA A 129 -6.47 -2.06 4.58
CA ALA A 129 -6.33 -3.12 3.60
C ALA A 129 -6.68 -2.63 2.18
N TRP A 130 -7.71 -1.79 2.09
CA TRP A 130 -8.08 -1.11 0.85
C TRP A 130 -6.91 -0.29 0.30
N GLY A 131 -6.32 0.57 1.14
CA GLY A 131 -5.20 1.42 0.74
C GLY A 131 -3.97 0.62 0.34
N ASN A 132 -3.61 -0.40 1.12
CA ASN A 132 -2.47 -1.27 0.86
C ASN A 132 -2.58 -1.98 -0.51
N LEU A 133 -3.76 -2.53 -0.84
CA LEU A 133 -3.94 -3.21 -2.12
C LEU A 133 -3.96 -2.22 -3.29
N CYS A 134 -4.60 -1.06 -3.14
CA CYS A 134 -4.62 -0.01 -4.16
C CYS A 134 -3.21 0.48 -4.51
N VAL A 135 -2.36 0.72 -3.50
CA VAL A 135 -0.96 1.10 -3.70
C VAL A 135 -0.19 -0.03 -4.40
N PHE A 136 -0.38 -1.27 -3.98
CA PHE A 136 0.31 -2.43 -4.55
C PHE A 136 0.01 -2.62 -6.04
N ILE A 137 -1.29 -2.64 -6.41
CA ILE A 137 -1.71 -2.83 -7.81
C ILE A 137 -1.16 -1.69 -8.68
N SER A 138 -1.34 -0.45 -8.24
CA SER A 138 -0.91 0.74 -8.98
C SER A 138 0.60 0.76 -9.20
N ALA A 139 1.38 0.46 -8.17
CA ALA A 139 2.84 0.44 -8.25
C ALA A 139 3.34 -0.70 -9.15
N ALA A 140 2.77 -1.91 -9.05
CA ALA A 140 3.11 -3.02 -9.92
C ALA A 140 2.83 -2.68 -11.39
N MET A 141 1.64 -2.14 -11.67
CA MET A 141 1.26 -1.74 -13.02
C MET A 141 2.11 -0.59 -13.57
N TYR A 142 2.48 0.38 -12.74
CA TYR A 142 3.34 1.49 -13.12
C TYR A 142 4.77 1.03 -13.44
N LEU A 143 5.33 0.11 -12.66
CA LEU A 143 6.66 -0.45 -12.91
C LEU A 143 6.71 -1.21 -14.25
N VAL A 144 5.67 -2.00 -14.55
CA VAL A 144 5.57 -2.71 -15.82
C VAL A 144 5.47 -1.74 -16.99
N ASP A 145 4.64 -0.70 -16.90
CA ASP A 145 4.47 0.27 -17.98
C ASP A 145 5.70 1.14 -18.21
N VAL A 146 6.41 1.58 -17.15
CA VAL A 146 7.55 2.49 -17.31
C VAL A 146 8.76 1.76 -17.92
N TYR A 147 9.00 0.52 -17.52
CA TYR A 147 10.21 -0.24 -17.89
C TYR A 147 9.99 -1.26 -19.02
N GLY A 148 8.74 -1.49 -19.42
CA GLY A 148 8.38 -2.34 -20.56
C GLY A 148 8.89 -3.79 -20.46
N ALA A 149 8.92 -4.49 -21.60
CA ALA A 149 9.29 -5.91 -21.65
C ALA A 149 10.76 -6.20 -21.28
N LEU A 150 11.67 -5.24 -21.51
CA LEU A 150 13.11 -5.43 -21.30
C LEU A 150 13.52 -5.36 -19.82
N ASN A 151 12.89 -4.48 -19.04
CA ASN A 151 13.31 -4.19 -17.66
C ASN A 151 12.19 -4.32 -16.62
N GLY A 152 10.93 -4.45 -17.06
CA GLY A 152 9.76 -4.57 -16.16
C GLY A 152 9.80 -5.81 -15.27
N ALA A 153 10.27 -6.95 -15.80
CA ALA A 153 10.41 -8.18 -15.03
C ALA A 153 11.40 -8.03 -13.87
N SER A 154 12.54 -7.38 -14.09
CA SER A 154 13.54 -7.11 -13.05
C SER A 154 13.06 -6.09 -12.02
N ALA A 155 12.31 -5.06 -12.44
CA ALA A 155 11.70 -4.10 -11.53
C ALA A 155 10.66 -4.77 -10.62
N MET A 156 9.82 -5.65 -11.17
CA MET A 156 8.85 -6.44 -10.41
C MET A 156 9.52 -7.41 -9.45
N ALA A 157 10.60 -8.08 -9.87
CA ALA A 157 11.39 -8.96 -9.00
C ALA A 157 12.01 -8.17 -7.83
N ALA A 158 12.55 -6.97 -8.10
CA ALA A 158 13.12 -6.10 -7.08
C ALA A 158 12.06 -5.63 -6.07
N ASN A 159 10.87 -5.24 -6.55
CA ASN A 159 9.72 -4.93 -5.69
C ASN A 159 9.33 -6.15 -4.82
N GLY A 160 9.26 -7.33 -5.42
CA GLY A 160 8.96 -8.58 -4.71
C GLY A 160 9.96 -8.88 -3.59
N LEU A 161 11.26 -8.80 -3.89
CA LEU A 161 12.33 -9.03 -2.91
C LEU A 161 12.25 -8.06 -1.73
N ALA A 162 12.09 -6.76 -1.99
CA ALA A 162 11.95 -5.77 -0.92
C ALA A 162 10.71 -6.05 -0.06
N ARG A 163 9.60 -6.39 -0.71
CA ARG A 163 8.32 -6.67 -0.04
C ARG A 163 8.38 -7.87 0.88
N TYR A 164 8.89 -8.99 0.39
CA TYR A 164 8.99 -10.20 1.20
C TYR A 164 10.11 -10.11 2.25
N GLY A 165 11.22 -9.42 1.94
CA GLY A 165 12.30 -9.20 2.88
C GLY A 165 11.86 -8.41 4.11
N LEU A 166 11.23 -7.24 3.91
CA LEU A 166 10.71 -6.46 5.02
C LEU A 166 9.50 -7.15 5.69
N GLY A 167 8.65 -7.83 4.91
CA GLY A 167 7.51 -8.58 5.44
C GLY A 167 7.90 -9.73 6.37
N ALA A 168 9.03 -10.38 6.11
CA ALA A 168 9.60 -11.40 6.99
C ALA A 168 10.24 -10.80 8.26
N ALA A 169 10.84 -9.62 8.16
CA ALA A 169 11.51 -8.96 9.28
C ALA A 169 10.52 -8.37 10.32
N PHE A 170 9.40 -7.82 9.87
CA PHE A 170 8.46 -7.10 10.73
C PHE A 170 7.84 -7.93 11.87
N PRO A 171 7.33 -9.15 11.63
CA PRO A 171 6.77 -9.99 12.69
C PRO A 171 7.76 -10.30 13.83
N LEU A 172 9.07 -10.36 13.55
CA LEU A 172 10.10 -10.70 14.54
C LEU A 172 10.16 -9.72 15.72
N PHE A 173 9.85 -8.45 15.48
CA PHE A 173 9.87 -7.41 16.52
C PHE A 173 8.49 -6.85 16.85
N THR A 174 7.45 -7.16 16.06
CA THR A 174 6.09 -6.63 16.27
C THR A 174 5.59 -6.89 17.69
N PHE A 175 5.72 -8.11 18.21
CA PHE A 175 5.23 -8.43 19.56
C PHE A 175 5.95 -7.61 20.65
N GLN A 176 7.28 -7.52 20.56
CA GLN A 176 8.10 -6.75 21.50
C GLN A 176 7.79 -5.25 21.43
N MET A 177 7.55 -4.73 20.23
CA MET A 177 7.13 -3.35 19.99
C MET A 177 5.79 -3.05 20.67
N TYR A 178 4.79 -3.92 20.47
CA TYR A 178 3.46 -3.75 21.07
C TYR A 178 3.46 -3.90 22.59
N GLN A 179 4.28 -4.79 23.15
CA GLN A 179 4.42 -4.94 24.60
C GLN A 179 5.07 -3.72 25.28
N ARG A 180 6.06 -3.08 24.64
CA ARG A 180 6.78 -1.94 25.24
C ARG A 180 6.10 -0.60 25.02
N LEU A 181 5.60 -0.35 23.80
CA LEU A 181 4.96 0.93 23.44
C LEU A 181 3.47 0.94 23.76
N GLY A 182 2.85 -0.24 23.89
CA GLY A 182 1.40 -0.38 23.92
C GLY A 182 0.78 -0.29 22.53
N ILE A 183 -0.44 -0.80 22.41
CA ILE A 183 -1.15 -0.98 21.14
C ILE A 183 -1.32 0.35 20.39
N GLY A 184 -1.72 1.42 21.10
CA GLY A 184 -1.97 2.72 20.50
C GLY A 184 -0.72 3.38 19.93
N TRP A 185 0.37 3.49 20.72
CA TRP A 185 1.60 4.11 20.25
C TRP A 185 2.34 3.25 19.22
N ALA A 186 2.36 1.92 19.37
CA ALA A 186 2.96 1.03 18.39
C ALA A 186 2.31 1.18 17.02
N THR A 187 0.97 1.22 16.96
CA THR A 187 0.24 1.40 15.69
C THR A 187 0.36 2.84 15.18
N SER A 188 0.34 3.84 16.06
CA SER A 188 0.50 5.26 15.66
C SER A 188 1.87 5.53 15.06
N LEU A 189 2.94 4.90 15.56
CA LEU A 189 4.27 5.00 14.98
C LEU A 189 4.28 4.53 13.52
N LEU A 190 3.65 3.38 13.24
CA LEU A 190 3.47 2.87 11.88
C LEU A 190 2.61 3.83 11.04
N GLY A 191 1.58 4.43 11.65
CA GLY A 191 0.74 5.46 11.05
C GLY A 191 1.52 6.71 10.63
N PHE A 192 2.42 7.22 11.47
CA PHE A 192 3.25 8.38 11.16
C PHE A 192 4.25 8.09 10.03
N ILE A 193 4.86 6.91 10.03
CA ILE A 193 5.74 6.49 8.93
C ILE A 193 4.91 6.38 7.64
N SER A 194 3.73 5.75 7.70
CA SER A 194 2.83 5.67 6.55
C SER A 194 2.43 7.06 6.06
N LEU A 195 2.18 8.01 6.96
CA LEU A 195 1.80 9.39 6.64
C LEU A 195 2.91 10.11 5.88
N ALA A 196 4.16 9.96 6.31
CA ALA A 196 5.32 10.52 5.60
C ALA A 196 5.44 9.94 4.17
N MET A 197 5.07 8.67 4.00
CA MET A 197 5.10 7.99 2.70
C MET A 197 3.94 8.33 1.78
N VAL A 198 2.86 8.97 2.28
CA VAL A 198 1.73 9.45 1.45
C VAL A 198 2.21 10.40 0.37
N GLY A 199 3.24 11.20 0.63
CA GLY A 199 3.78 12.13 -0.37
C GLY A 199 4.37 11.44 -1.60
N ILE A 200 4.75 10.16 -1.50
CA ILE A 200 5.49 9.45 -2.56
C ILE A 200 4.67 9.35 -3.86
N PRO A 201 3.44 8.79 -3.88
CA PRO A 201 2.61 8.77 -5.09
C PRO A 201 2.32 10.16 -5.68
N PHE A 202 2.11 11.18 -4.86
CA PHE A 202 1.81 12.54 -5.31
C PHE A 202 3.02 13.20 -5.99
N VAL A 203 4.21 12.99 -5.42
CA VAL A 203 5.47 13.47 -6.01
C VAL A 203 5.72 12.76 -7.34
N PHE A 204 5.51 11.44 -7.42
CA PHE A 204 5.64 10.72 -8.69
C PHE A 204 4.60 11.14 -9.74
N PHE A 205 3.38 11.47 -9.34
CA PHE A 205 2.37 11.98 -10.27
C PHE A 205 2.77 13.35 -10.86
N LYS A 206 3.29 14.27 -10.04
CA LYS A 206 3.65 15.63 -10.49
C LYS A 206 5.01 15.70 -11.20
N PHE A 207 5.99 14.92 -10.75
CA PHE A 207 7.37 14.96 -11.24
C PHE A 207 7.76 13.74 -12.09
N GLY A 208 6.84 12.80 -12.33
CA GLY A 208 7.07 11.57 -13.10
C GLY A 208 7.83 11.78 -14.42
N PRO A 209 7.44 12.74 -15.28
CA PRO A 209 8.14 13.01 -16.53
C PRO A 209 9.60 13.46 -16.33
N ARG A 210 9.87 14.28 -15.30
CA ARG A 210 11.21 14.80 -14.99
C ARG A 210 12.12 13.76 -14.35
N ILE A 211 11.54 12.86 -13.56
CA ILE A 211 12.26 11.74 -12.92
C ILE A 211 12.56 10.65 -13.97
N ARG A 212 11.62 10.37 -14.89
CA ARG A 212 11.83 9.44 -16.02
C ARG A 212 12.90 9.94 -16.98
N ALA A 213 12.96 11.25 -17.25
CA ALA A 213 13.98 11.85 -18.11
C ALA A 213 15.42 11.67 -17.58
N ASN A 214 15.59 11.47 -16.27
CA ASN A 214 16.88 11.21 -15.62
C ASN A 214 17.15 9.72 -15.34
N SER A 215 16.29 8.81 -15.79
CA SER A 215 16.49 7.36 -15.63
C SER A 215 17.65 6.86 -16.50
N ARG A 216 18.48 5.97 -15.95
CA ARG A 216 19.65 5.39 -16.65
C ARG A 216 19.25 4.27 -17.60
N TYR A 217 18.02 3.76 -17.50
CA TYR A 217 17.48 2.68 -18.32
C TYR A 217 16.51 3.23 -19.37
N GLY A 218 16.29 2.46 -20.44
CA GLY A 218 15.29 2.78 -21.47
C GLY A 218 13.89 2.78 -20.88
N THR A 219 13.44 3.94 -20.41
CA THR A 219 12.03 4.19 -20.08
C THR A 219 11.30 4.55 -21.38
N LEU A 220 10.02 4.21 -21.50
CA LEU A 220 9.17 4.75 -22.56
C LEU A 220 9.36 6.28 -22.61
N LYS A 221 9.86 6.82 -23.73
CA LYS A 221 9.91 8.26 -23.97
C LYS A 221 8.62 8.59 -24.73
N VAL A 222 7.63 9.10 -24.01
CA VAL A 222 6.40 9.67 -24.60
C VAL A 222 6.62 11.16 -24.73
#